data_AF-A0A550CYQ8-F1
#
_entry.id   AF-A0A550CYQ8-F1
#
_cell.length_a   1.000
_cell.length_b   1.000
_cell.length_c   1.000
_cell.angle_alpha   90.00
_cell.angle_beta   90.00
_cell.angle_gamma   90.00
#
_symmetry.space_group_name_H-M   'P 1'
#
loop_
_entity.id
_entity.type
_entity.pdbx_description
1 polymer ?
#
loop_
_entity_poly.entity_id
_entity_poly.type
_entity_poly.pdbx_seq_one_letter_code
_entity_poly.pdbx_strand_id
1 'polypeptide(L)'
;MAPRRSIPPPPPRHGSADSHAEHASTSHPSPSDQPSGRHPLGISPPPPPPPRRRTSAFISTAAYLPTPETEIDDEQTLGLSSATTARPRPTRRRTVDEIELQDPELGRLLRRPPPPPPISIVTQQKKDGPPPLPSNRPSRAALPTPPPEPEVEAEPLYYEEQQESISTTSPACLKCRDFSVVDAHAAQFPRQSVQTLQQLAYDLCSPFATEMDKFRAIFTWLHHNIDYDAASYFAGTVRAMSPLETLRAGLAVCDGYAGLLEHLAELSGLTAHKVVGHGKGVGFTPLPPGSAAPEEYTTHAWNCCYMDGAWQLVDSCWGAGSLNGSAFERRFAPQWFSMTPLEFVQRHFPTDRSFQLIGEEDGGVVEWKDYILAAPGPQLYRDFHELNLHGDTVQPGTKEVHAGTTATFCVWKRCEHMSTAEEDNYIYVVATADGERVPMERNDSGGWSASAYVPSGGDVSLYAVTTMTERTLLGGATEVDAHGCSLKAYRNAVGKKGMSFKFLVKWTVL
;
A
#
# COMPACT_ATOMS: atom_id res chain seq x y z
N MET A 1 -57.47 10.35 -29.70
CA MET A 1 -57.53 10.74 -28.28
C MET A 1 -57.09 9.56 -27.43
N ALA A 2 -56.09 9.72 -26.57
CA ALA A 2 -55.53 8.63 -25.74
C ALA A 2 -55.75 8.91 -24.24
N PRO A 3 -55.94 7.88 -23.39
CA PRO A 3 -56.34 8.06 -22.00
C PRO A 3 -55.18 8.54 -21.11
N ARG A 4 -55.50 9.43 -20.16
CA ARG A 4 -54.56 9.88 -19.12
C ARG A 4 -54.35 8.76 -18.10
N ARG A 5 -53.09 8.37 -17.85
CA ARG A 5 -52.74 7.46 -16.74
C ARG A 5 -52.75 8.22 -15.41
N SER A 6 -53.38 7.62 -14.41
CA SER A 6 -53.41 8.10 -13.02
C SER A 6 -52.09 7.81 -12.30
N ILE A 7 -51.73 8.68 -11.35
CA ILE A 7 -50.54 8.56 -10.49
C ILE A 7 -51.00 8.07 -9.11
N PRO A 8 -50.37 7.04 -8.50
CA PRO A 8 -50.74 6.57 -7.17
C PRO A 8 -50.24 7.50 -6.04
N PRO A 9 -50.91 7.53 -4.87
CA PRO A 9 -50.54 8.40 -3.75
C PRO A 9 -49.32 7.89 -2.95
N PRO A 10 -48.59 8.78 -2.26
CA PRO A 10 -47.44 8.41 -1.42
C PRO A 10 -47.86 7.79 -0.07
N PRO A 11 -46.96 7.01 0.58
CA PRO A 11 -47.23 6.35 1.87
C PRO A 11 -47.32 7.35 3.06
N PRO A 12 -48.02 6.96 4.15
CA PRO A 12 -48.26 7.84 5.30
C PRO A 12 -47.00 8.08 6.14
N ARG A 13 -46.90 9.28 6.73
CA ARG A 13 -45.87 9.62 7.72
C ARG A 13 -46.25 9.09 9.09
N HIS A 14 -45.32 8.45 9.79
CA HIS A 14 -45.48 8.12 11.20
C HIS A 14 -45.57 9.40 12.04
N GLY A 15 -46.64 9.53 12.82
CA GLY A 15 -46.83 10.62 13.76
C GLY A 15 -46.20 10.32 15.12
N SER A 16 -45.64 11.36 15.74
CA SER A 16 -45.30 11.36 17.18
C SER A 16 -46.58 11.38 18.00
N ALA A 17 -46.59 10.66 19.13
CA ALA A 17 -47.64 10.74 20.14
C ALA A 17 -46.99 10.67 21.55
N ASP A 18 -47.28 11.68 22.36
CA ASP A 18 -46.83 11.84 23.75
C ASP A 18 -47.80 11.21 24.77
N SER A 19 -47.39 11.24 26.05
CA SER A 19 -48.16 11.00 27.29
C SER A 19 -48.33 9.53 27.72
N HIS A 20 -48.31 9.13 29.01
CA HIS A 20 -48.20 9.80 30.33
C HIS A 20 -47.23 8.96 31.22
N ALA A 21 -46.25 9.50 31.95
CA ALA A 21 -46.30 10.17 33.27
C ALA A 21 -46.62 9.27 34.49
N GLU A 22 -45.62 9.04 35.37
CA GLU A 22 -45.82 8.87 36.83
C GLU A 22 -44.54 9.20 37.64
N HIS A 23 -44.66 9.34 38.97
CA HIS A 23 -43.80 10.17 39.85
C HIS A 23 -42.55 9.51 40.46
N ALA A 24 -41.48 10.32 40.67
CA ALA A 24 -40.77 10.42 41.96
C ALA A 24 -39.90 11.71 42.04
N SER A 25 -39.80 12.31 43.23
CA SER A 25 -39.16 13.62 43.47
C SER A 25 -37.82 13.50 44.22
N THR A 26 -36.86 14.44 44.02
CA THR A 26 -36.29 15.30 45.09
C THR A 26 -35.19 16.32 44.65
N SER A 27 -35.34 17.55 45.16
CA SER A 27 -34.32 18.57 45.53
C SER A 27 -33.19 19.05 44.57
N HIS A 28 -33.27 20.32 44.17
CA HIS A 28 -32.13 21.24 43.96
C HIS A 28 -31.61 21.80 45.32
N PRO A 29 -30.44 22.48 45.36
CA PRO A 29 -30.44 23.95 45.19
C PRO A 29 -29.29 24.54 44.33
N SER A 30 -29.60 25.63 43.62
CA SER A 30 -28.66 26.67 43.13
C SER A 30 -28.74 27.90 44.10
N PRO A 31 -28.05 29.07 43.95
CA PRO A 31 -27.58 29.80 42.75
C PRO A 31 -26.08 30.22 42.85
N SER A 32 -25.46 31.11 42.07
CA SER A 32 -25.85 32.01 40.96
C SER A 32 -24.72 32.03 39.88
N ASP A 33 -24.57 32.89 38.87
CA ASP A 33 -25.22 34.18 38.49
C ASP A 33 -25.07 34.48 36.96
N GLN A 34 -25.47 35.68 36.51
CA GLN A 34 -25.11 36.28 35.20
C GLN A 34 -24.83 37.79 35.31
N PRO A 35 -24.24 38.42 34.27
CA PRO A 35 -25.11 39.32 33.49
C PRO A 35 -24.86 39.40 31.96
N SER A 36 -25.94 39.19 31.19
CA SER A 36 -26.41 39.95 30.01
C SER A 36 -25.49 40.27 28.80
N GLY A 37 -25.91 39.83 27.60
CA GLY A 37 -25.43 40.30 26.29
C GLY A 37 -26.48 40.13 25.18
N ARG A 38 -26.81 41.20 24.45
CA ARG A 38 -27.99 41.39 23.57
C ARG A 38 -28.10 40.47 22.33
N HIS A 39 -29.34 40.15 21.93
CA HIS A 39 -29.70 39.60 20.60
C HIS A 39 -29.49 40.60 19.45
N PRO A 40 -29.34 40.07 18.22
CA PRO A 40 -30.13 40.57 17.09
C PRO A 40 -30.84 39.48 16.26
N LEU A 41 -31.94 39.95 15.66
CA LEU A 41 -32.90 39.36 14.71
C LEU A 41 -32.39 38.24 13.77
N GLY A 42 -33.23 37.22 13.58
CA GLY A 42 -32.96 36.08 12.70
C GLY A 42 -33.25 36.32 11.21
N ILE A 43 -32.56 35.56 10.37
CA ILE A 43 -32.76 35.45 8.92
C ILE A 43 -32.99 33.96 8.62
N SER A 44 -34.11 33.62 7.97
CA SER A 44 -34.43 32.24 7.59
C SER A 44 -33.54 31.75 6.44
N PRO A 45 -33.10 30.47 6.42
CA PRO A 45 -32.31 29.93 5.32
C PRO A 45 -33.15 29.71 4.05
N PRO A 46 -32.54 29.80 2.85
CA PRO A 46 -33.22 29.54 1.58
C PRO A 46 -33.51 28.04 1.36
N PRO A 47 -34.52 27.69 0.53
CA PRO A 47 -34.87 26.29 0.25
C PRO A 47 -33.84 25.59 -0.67
N PRO A 48 -33.73 24.25 -0.62
CA PRO A 48 -32.77 23.49 -1.41
C PRO A 48 -33.12 23.44 -2.90
N PRO A 49 -32.11 23.32 -3.80
CA PRO A 49 -32.33 23.23 -5.25
C PRO A 49 -32.86 21.85 -5.69
N PRO A 50 -33.54 21.75 -6.84
CA PRO A 50 -34.10 20.50 -7.34
C PRO A 50 -33.03 19.52 -7.89
N PRO A 51 -33.30 18.21 -7.90
CA PRO A 51 -32.34 17.19 -8.33
C PRO A 51 -32.07 17.27 -9.84
N ARG A 52 -30.80 17.38 -10.23
CA ARG A 52 -30.38 17.32 -11.64
C ARG A 52 -30.14 15.89 -12.10
N ARG A 53 -30.51 15.61 -13.36
CA ARG A 53 -30.22 14.34 -14.05
C ARG A 53 -28.70 14.13 -14.16
N ARG A 54 -28.26 12.88 -14.00
CA ARG A 54 -26.92 12.42 -14.40
C ARG A 54 -26.76 12.56 -15.92
N THR A 55 -25.68 13.22 -16.34
CA THR A 55 -25.07 13.09 -17.67
C THR A 55 -23.62 12.69 -17.46
N SER A 56 -23.14 11.73 -18.25
CA SER A 56 -21.78 11.20 -18.18
C SER A 56 -20.76 12.30 -18.49
N ALA A 57 -19.83 12.55 -17.56
CA ALA A 57 -18.69 13.41 -17.78
C ALA A 57 -17.63 12.62 -18.59
N PHE A 58 -17.56 12.91 -19.89
CA PHE A 58 -16.35 12.61 -20.65
C PHE A 58 -15.28 13.62 -20.27
N ILE A 59 -14.11 13.16 -19.83
CA ILE A 59 -12.95 14.02 -19.65
C ILE A 59 -12.37 14.28 -21.05
N SER A 60 -12.30 15.55 -21.42
CA SER A 60 -11.69 15.98 -22.67
C SER A 60 -10.18 16.07 -22.50
N THR A 61 -9.44 15.03 -22.89
CA THR A 61 -7.98 15.10 -22.99
C THR A 61 -7.59 16.14 -24.05
N ALA A 62 -6.82 17.15 -23.65
CA ALA A 62 -6.26 18.13 -24.57
C ALA A 62 -5.16 17.46 -25.41
N ALA A 63 -5.52 16.96 -26.59
CA ALA A 63 -4.57 16.37 -27.52
C ALA A 63 -3.58 17.42 -28.04
N TYR A 64 -2.29 17.11 -27.92
CA TYR A 64 -1.21 17.86 -28.53
C TYR A 64 -1.27 17.68 -30.05
N LEU A 65 -1.55 18.75 -30.80
CA LEU A 65 -1.58 18.74 -32.27
C LEU A 65 -0.22 19.18 -32.84
N PRO A 66 0.47 18.35 -33.62
CA PRO A 66 1.51 18.81 -34.53
C PRO A 66 0.88 19.54 -35.72
N THR A 67 1.50 20.62 -36.16
CA THR A 67 1.13 21.34 -37.41
C THR A 67 1.51 20.52 -38.64
N PRO A 68 0.68 20.46 -39.70
CA PRO A 68 1.04 19.80 -40.94
C PRO A 68 1.92 20.69 -41.82
N GLU A 69 3.07 20.17 -42.24
CA GLU A 69 3.74 20.65 -43.45
C GLU A 69 3.16 19.94 -44.69
N THR A 70 3.28 20.60 -45.84
CA THR A 70 2.60 20.27 -47.10
C THR A 70 3.52 19.50 -48.05
N GLU A 71 3.12 18.31 -48.48
CA GLU A 71 3.54 17.73 -49.76
C GLU A 71 2.35 17.05 -50.47
N ILE A 72 2.49 16.82 -51.78
CA ILE A 72 1.44 16.64 -52.78
C ILE A 72 1.74 15.34 -53.58
N ASP A 73 0.73 14.80 -54.28
CA ASP A 73 0.77 13.62 -55.19
C ASP A 73 0.92 12.24 -54.49
N ASP A 74 0.39 11.11 -54.98
CA ASP A 74 -0.35 10.87 -56.23
C ASP A 74 -1.36 9.68 -56.15
N GLU A 75 -1.96 9.34 -57.28
CA GLU A 75 -3.16 8.51 -57.53
C GLU A 75 -3.19 7.04 -57.09
N GLN A 76 -4.41 6.49 -57.13
CA GLN A 76 -4.81 5.13 -56.75
C GLN A 76 -4.45 4.08 -57.83
N THR A 77 -4.25 2.81 -57.44
CA THR A 77 -4.63 1.67 -58.31
C THR A 77 -5.11 0.47 -57.49
N LEU A 78 -6.17 -0.18 -57.99
CA LEU A 78 -6.85 -1.33 -57.40
C LEU A 78 -6.11 -2.66 -57.65
N GLY A 79 -6.27 -3.64 -56.74
CA GLY A 79 -5.75 -5.00 -56.94
C GLY A 79 -6.30 -6.05 -55.98
N LEU A 80 -7.46 -6.63 -56.29
CA LEU A 80 -7.94 -7.86 -55.63
C LEU A 80 -7.13 -9.07 -56.12
N SER A 81 -6.75 -9.98 -55.20
CA SER A 81 -6.65 -11.41 -55.53
C SER A 81 -6.80 -12.30 -54.29
N SER A 82 -7.08 -13.57 -54.53
CA SER A 82 -7.68 -14.52 -53.57
C SER A 82 -6.66 -15.44 -52.88
N ALA A 83 -7.16 -16.13 -51.86
CA ALA A 83 -6.49 -17.10 -50.99
C ALA A 83 -5.67 -18.21 -51.69
N THR A 84 -4.70 -18.77 -50.97
CA THR A 84 -4.48 -20.24 -50.85
C THR A 84 -3.72 -20.57 -49.56
N THR A 85 -4.03 -21.73 -48.99
CA THR A 85 -3.46 -22.29 -47.74
C THR A 85 -2.07 -22.92 -47.90
N ALA A 86 -1.20 -22.76 -46.89
CA ALA A 86 -0.07 -23.66 -46.65
C ALA A 86 0.31 -23.68 -45.15
N ARG A 87 0.58 -24.88 -44.60
CA ARG A 87 1.16 -25.10 -43.24
C ARG A 87 2.65 -25.49 -43.38
N PRO A 88 3.47 -25.53 -42.29
CA PRO A 88 4.68 -24.73 -42.23
C PRO A 88 5.97 -25.53 -42.43
N ARG A 89 7.10 -24.83 -42.57
CA ARG A 89 8.45 -25.37 -42.34
C ARG A 89 9.24 -24.47 -41.37
N PRO A 90 10.19 -25.04 -40.61
CA PRO A 90 10.71 -24.39 -39.40
C PRO A 90 11.82 -23.39 -39.71
N THR A 91 11.67 -22.16 -39.24
CA THR A 91 12.71 -21.13 -39.25
C THR A 91 13.23 -20.86 -37.85
N ARG A 92 14.39 -21.47 -37.57
CA ARG A 92 15.54 -20.94 -36.80
C ARG A 92 15.23 -20.05 -35.58
N ARG A 93 15.60 -20.53 -34.39
CA ARG A 93 15.69 -19.75 -33.12
C ARG A 93 16.13 -18.31 -33.38
N ARG A 94 15.30 -17.34 -32.99
CA ARG A 94 15.77 -15.98 -32.66
C ARG A 94 16.35 -16.00 -31.26
N THR A 95 17.52 -15.40 -31.11
CA THR A 95 18.19 -15.16 -29.83
C THR A 95 17.53 -13.99 -29.10
N VAL A 96 17.77 -13.89 -27.79
CA VAL A 96 17.31 -12.79 -26.94
C VAL A 96 18.01 -11.49 -27.36
N ASP A 97 17.39 -10.70 -28.23
CA ASP A 97 17.63 -9.26 -28.45
C ASP A 97 16.68 -8.78 -29.57
N GLU A 98 15.39 -8.61 -29.25
CA GLU A 98 14.41 -7.82 -30.02
C GLU A 98 13.07 -7.79 -29.23
N ILE A 99 13.10 -7.16 -28.04
CA ILE A 99 11.91 -6.54 -27.46
C ILE A 99 12.05 -5.06 -27.77
N GLU A 100 11.15 -4.54 -28.59
CA GLU A 100 11.14 -3.14 -29.00
C GLU A 100 10.59 -2.28 -27.86
N LEU A 101 11.48 -1.94 -26.93
CA LEU A 101 11.20 -1.03 -25.82
C LEU A 101 10.84 0.35 -26.38
N GLN A 102 9.64 0.82 -26.09
CA GLN A 102 9.12 2.10 -26.59
C GLN A 102 9.87 3.31 -25.98
N ASP A 103 10.64 3.09 -24.91
CA ASP A 103 11.63 4.03 -24.37
C ASP A 103 13.07 3.47 -24.51
N PRO A 104 13.90 4.03 -25.42
CA PRO A 104 15.31 3.66 -25.58
C PRO A 104 16.21 4.00 -24.38
N GLU A 105 15.79 4.92 -23.51
CA GLU A 105 16.52 5.30 -22.30
C GLU A 105 16.29 4.28 -21.19
N LEU A 106 15.04 3.87 -20.93
CA LEU A 106 14.73 2.82 -19.96
C LEU A 106 15.42 1.49 -20.30
N GLY A 107 15.43 1.09 -21.58
CA GLY A 107 16.15 -0.11 -22.04
C GLY A 107 17.67 -0.04 -21.88
N ARG A 108 18.25 1.17 -21.86
CA ARG A 108 19.66 1.38 -21.50
C ARG A 108 19.87 1.38 -19.99
N LEU A 109 18.95 1.92 -19.20
CA LEU A 109 19.04 1.99 -17.74
C LEU A 109 18.91 0.60 -17.09
N LEU A 110 17.94 -0.21 -17.53
CA LEU A 110 17.77 -1.61 -17.09
C LEU A 110 18.97 -2.52 -17.40
N ARG A 111 19.85 -2.13 -18.34
CA ARG A 111 21.06 -2.87 -18.73
C ARG A 111 22.37 -2.26 -18.20
N ARG A 112 22.35 -1.21 -17.37
CA ARG A 112 23.58 -0.59 -16.82
C ARG A 112 24.10 -1.35 -15.60
N PRO A 113 25.40 -1.73 -15.57
CA PRO A 113 26.09 -2.02 -14.32
C PRO A 113 26.13 -0.77 -13.43
N PRO A 114 26.26 -0.91 -12.09
CA PRO A 114 26.37 0.23 -11.19
C PRO A 114 27.59 1.10 -11.54
N PRO A 115 27.50 2.44 -11.36
CA PRO A 115 28.65 3.31 -11.56
C PRO A 115 29.77 2.93 -10.59
N PRO A 116 31.05 3.04 -10.99
CA PRO A 116 32.17 2.79 -10.07
C PRO A 116 32.09 3.77 -8.90
N PRO A 117 32.43 3.33 -7.66
CA PRO A 117 32.41 4.21 -6.50
C PRO A 117 33.32 5.42 -6.74
N PRO A 118 32.95 6.62 -6.24
CA PRO A 118 33.71 7.83 -6.50
C PRO A 118 35.15 7.67 -6.00
N ILE A 119 36.12 7.86 -6.90
CA ILE A 119 37.54 7.84 -6.54
C ILE A 119 37.77 9.04 -5.62
N SER A 120 37.92 8.77 -4.32
CA SER A 120 38.37 9.75 -3.35
C SER A 120 39.73 10.28 -3.76
N ILE A 121 39.77 11.50 -4.31
CA ILE A 121 41.02 12.21 -4.61
C ILE A 121 41.64 12.61 -3.28
N VAL A 122 42.38 11.67 -2.68
CA VAL A 122 43.25 11.95 -1.53
C VAL A 122 44.37 12.85 -2.03
N THR A 123 44.29 14.13 -1.66
CA THR A 123 45.31 15.13 -1.97
C THR A 123 46.66 14.64 -1.44
N GLN A 124 47.63 14.41 -2.33
CA GLN A 124 48.95 13.92 -1.95
C GLN A 124 49.70 14.96 -1.11
N GLN A 125 49.59 14.87 0.22
CA GLN A 125 50.53 15.54 1.10
C GLN A 125 51.84 14.75 1.17
N LYS A 126 52.86 15.38 0.60
CA LYS A 126 54.24 14.90 0.51
C LYS A 126 54.82 14.69 1.91
N LYS A 127 55.12 13.44 2.28
CA LYS A 127 55.90 13.11 3.49
C LYS A 127 57.38 13.34 3.24
N ASP A 128 57.85 14.55 3.51
CA ASP A 128 59.29 14.80 3.71
C ASP A 128 59.71 14.17 5.07
N GLY A 129 60.77 13.36 5.07
CA GLY A 129 61.25 12.66 6.27
C GLY A 129 62.05 13.58 7.21
N PRO A 130 62.11 13.27 8.53
CA PRO A 130 62.86 14.09 9.48
C PRO A 130 64.39 13.94 9.31
N PRO A 131 65.19 15.00 9.53
CA PRO A 131 66.64 14.95 9.43
C PRO A 131 67.28 14.22 10.63
N PRO A 132 68.50 13.67 10.48
CA PRO A 132 69.18 12.92 11.53
C PRO A 132 69.71 13.83 12.64
N LEU A 133 69.56 13.40 13.90
CA LEU A 133 70.20 14.03 15.05
C LEU A 133 71.55 13.35 15.37
N PRO A 134 72.58 14.12 15.80
CA PRO A 134 73.93 13.59 15.98
C PRO A 134 74.09 12.79 17.28
N SER A 135 74.89 11.72 17.21
CA SER A 135 75.30 10.91 18.35
C SER A 135 76.32 11.65 19.23
N ASN A 136 76.07 11.75 20.55
CA ASN A 136 77.10 11.58 21.58
C ASN A 136 76.57 11.62 23.04
N ARG A 137 77.11 10.69 23.87
CA ARG A 137 77.28 10.75 25.35
C ARG A 137 76.04 10.51 26.26
N PRO A 138 76.25 10.05 27.52
CA PRO A 138 76.78 8.74 27.89
C PRO A 138 75.83 7.92 28.81
N SER A 139 76.15 6.65 29.02
CA SER A 139 75.39 5.70 29.87
C SER A 139 75.70 5.80 31.37
N ARG A 140 74.85 5.13 32.19
CA ARG A 140 74.94 4.80 33.63
C ARG A 140 74.17 5.79 34.55
N ALA A 141 73.39 5.36 35.56
CA ALA A 141 73.48 4.12 36.35
C ALA A 141 72.19 3.31 36.51
N ALA A 142 72.37 2.01 36.76
CA ALA A 142 71.30 1.05 37.07
C ALA A 142 70.94 1.06 38.57
N LEU A 143 69.68 0.78 38.87
CA LEU A 143 69.21 0.38 40.20
C LEU A 143 69.03 -1.15 40.24
N PRO A 144 69.26 -1.81 41.39
CA PRO A 144 69.15 -3.26 41.50
C PRO A 144 67.70 -3.74 41.52
N THR A 145 67.47 -4.91 40.93
CA THR A 145 66.19 -5.62 40.85
C THR A 145 65.80 -6.30 42.18
N PRO A 146 64.50 -6.34 42.55
CA PRO A 146 64.00 -7.25 43.57
C PRO A 146 63.89 -8.71 43.07
N PRO A 147 63.83 -9.72 43.96
CA PRO A 147 63.81 -11.15 43.60
C PRO A 147 62.41 -11.64 43.13
N PRO A 148 62.32 -12.87 42.58
CA PRO A 148 61.16 -13.31 41.79
C PRO A 148 60.04 -14.00 42.59
N GLU A 149 58.83 -13.95 42.03
CA GLU A 149 57.68 -14.79 42.35
C GLU A 149 56.99 -15.21 41.02
N PRO A 150 56.14 -16.25 40.98
CA PRO A 150 56.43 -17.41 40.13
C PRO A 150 55.90 -17.33 38.70
N GLU A 151 56.45 -18.17 37.84
CA GLU A 151 55.92 -18.47 36.50
C GLU A 151 54.48 -18.98 36.60
N VAL A 152 53.56 -18.26 35.96
CA VAL A 152 52.25 -18.78 35.56
C VAL A 152 52.20 -18.64 34.04
N GLU A 153 52.00 -19.76 33.36
CA GLU A 153 51.98 -19.83 31.90
C GLU A 153 50.81 -18.99 31.35
N ALA A 154 51.13 -17.83 30.78
CA ALA A 154 50.17 -17.02 30.04
C ALA A 154 50.16 -17.51 28.59
N GLU A 155 49.20 -18.38 28.26
CA GLU A 155 48.90 -18.67 26.85
C GLU A 155 48.60 -17.36 26.10
N PRO A 156 49.05 -17.21 24.84
CA PRO A 156 48.78 -16.02 24.07
C PRO A 156 47.27 -15.90 23.84
N LEU A 157 46.63 -14.93 24.49
CA LEU A 157 45.26 -14.54 24.22
C LEU A 157 45.15 -14.14 22.76
N TYR A 158 44.66 -15.07 21.93
CA TYR A 158 44.18 -14.80 20.59
C TYR A 158 43.05 -13.78 20.71
N TYR A 159 43.37 -12.52 20.41
CA TYR A 159 42.37 -11.57 19.99
C TYR A 159 41.90 -12.03 18.61
N GLU A 160 40.84 -12.85 18.59
CA GLU A 160 40.04 -13.01 17.40
C GLU A 160 39.48 -11.63 17.06
N GLU A 161 40.03 -11.02 16.00
CA GLU A 161 39.35 -9.94 15.32
C GLU A 161 37.96 -10.48 14.98
N GLN A 162 36.93 -9.89 15.58
CA GLN A 162 35.56 -10.04 15.11
C GLN A 162 35.50 -9.37 13.74
N GLN A 163 35.94 -10.10 12.73
CA GLN A 163 35.47 -9.93 11.37
C GLN A 163 33.96 -10.14 11.46
N GLU A 164 33.24 -9.02 11.60
CA GLU A 164 31.86 -8.94 11.20
C GLU A 164 31.81 -9.53 9.80
N SER A 165 31.29 -10.75 9.71
CA SER A 165 31.08 -11.38 8.44
C SER A 165 30.18 -10.44 7.67
N ILE A 166 30.69 -9.90 6.56
CA ILE A 166 29.86 -9.25 5.55
C ILE A 166 29.02 -10.36 4.95
N SER A 167 28.00 -10.73 5.71
CA SER A 167 26.91 -11.59 5.29
C SER A 167 26.33 -10.89 4.09
N THR A 168 26.43 -11.54 2.93
CA THR A 168 25.81 -11.09 1.69
C THR A 168 24.38 -10.69 2.02
N THR A 169 24.11 -9.39 2.02
CA THR A 169 22.87 -8.86 2.56
C THR A 169 21.75 -9.29 1.65
N SER A 170 21.01 -10.33 2.07
CA SER A 170 19.67 -10.56 1.57
C SER A 170 18.93 -9.22 1.73
N PRO A 171 18.37 -8.64 0.65
CA PRO A 171 17.76 -7.33 0.73
C PRO A 171 16.66 -7.38 1.80
N ALA A 172 16.78 -6.50 2.80
CA ALA A 172 15.90 -6.53 3.97
C ALA A 172 14.44 -6.48 3.51
N CYS A 173 13.64 -7.48 3.87
CA CYS A 173 12.32 -7.65 3.27
C CYS A 173 11.45 -6.40 3.49
N LEU A 174 11.10 -5.72 2.40
CA LEU A 174 10.42 -4.41 2.40
C LEU A 174 9.09 -4.42 3.19
N LYS A 175 8.41 -5.57 3.25
CA LYS A 175 7.17 -5.79 4.01
C LYS A 175 7.36 -5.99 5.51
N CYS A 176 8.57 -6.31 5.96
CA CYS A 176 8.93 -6.66 7.34
C CYS A 176 9.94 -5.71 7.97
N ARG A 177 10.61 -4.85 7.17
CA ARG A 177 11.46 -3.76 7.65
C ARG A 177 10.64 -2.83 8.55
N ASP A 178 11.18 -2.53 9.73
CA ASP A 178 10.64 -1.47 10.57
C ASP A 178 11.06 -0.10 10.02
N PHE A 179 10.07 0.75 9.75
CA PHE A 179 10.24 2.11 9.29
C PHE A 179 9.92 3.15 10.37
N SER A 180 9.65 2.74 11.62
CA SER A 180 9.23 3.60 12.73
C SER A 180 10.12 4.84 12.91
N VAL A 181 11.45 4.69 12.84
CA VAL A 181 12.43 5.77 12.93
C VAL A 181 12.31 6.74 11.75
N VAL A 182 12.16 6.21 10.53
CA VAL A 182 12.05 7.01 9.30
C VAL A 182 10.73 7.79 9.27
N ASP A 183 9.64 7.14 9.66
CA ASP A 183 8.31 7.73 9.73
C ASP A 183 8.24 8.83 10.81
N ALA A 184 8.83 8.57 11.99
CA ALA A 184 8.94 9.54 13.06
C ALA A 184 9.84 10.73 12.73
N HIS A 185 10.84 10.56 11.86
CA HIS A 185 11.63 11.67 11.30
C HIS A 185 10.81 12.51 10.34
N ALA A 186 10.20 11.88 9.33
CA ALA A 186 9.40 12.58 8.31
C ALA A 186 8.25 13.42 8.88
N ALA A 187 7.65 12.97 10.00
CA ALA A 187 6.60 13.69 10.72
C ALA A 187 7.04 15.02 11.35
N GLN A 188 8.34 15.29 11.50
CA GLN A 188 8.87 16.49 12.18
C GLN A 188 8.91 17.75 11.30
N PHE A 189 8.62 17.63 10.01
CA PHE A 189 8.75 18.71 9.02
C PHE A 189 7.37 19.21 8.55
N PRO A 190 6.64 20.01 9.34
CA PRO A 190 5.36 20.54 8.91
C PRO A 190 5.53 21.46 7.70
N ARG A 191 4.68 21.31 6.69
CA ARG A 191 4.71 22.04 5.42
C ARG A 191 4.93 23.54 5.55
N GLN A 192 4.39 24.15 6.59
CA GLN A 192 4.45 25.59 6.87
C GLN A 192 5.86 26.07 7.26
N SER A 193 6.76 25.18 7.71
CA SER A 193 8.17 25.53 7.98
C SER A 193 9.08 25.37 6.77
N VAL A 194 8.60 24.74 5.68
CA VAL A 194 9.40 24.46 4.48
C VAL A 194 9.62 25.74 3.66
N GLN A 195 10.89 26.13 3.52
CA GLN A 195 11.28 27.30 2.72
C GLN A 195 11.46 26.98 1.24
N THR A 196 12.13 25.86 0.94
CA THR A 196 12.43 25.40 -0.43
C THR A 196 12.33 23.89 -0.53
N LEU A 197 12.10 23.37 -1.74
CA LEU A 197 12.07 21.93 -2.03
C LEU A 197 13.46 21.31 -1.81
N GLN A 198 14.52 22.04 -2.10
CA GLN A 198 15.92 21.64 -1.89
C GLN A 198 16.23 21.42 -0.41
N GLN A 199 15.79 22.35 0.47
CA GLN A 199 15.98 22.21 1.91
C GLN A 199 15.16 21.03 2.45
N LEU A 200 13.91 20.88 2.01
CA LEU A 200 13.06 19.75 2.41
C LEU A 200 13.66 18.40 2.00
N ALA A 201 14.14 18.27 0.77
CA ALA A 201 14.80 17.06 0.29
C ALA A 201 16.03 16.70 1.14
N TYR A 202 16.88 17.70 1.42
CA TYR A 202 18.04 17.53 2.30
C TYR A 202 17.64 17.14 3.74
N ASP A 203 16.68 17.82 4.34
CA ASP A 203 16.26 17.59 5.73
C ASP A 203 15.61 16.21 5.91
N LEU A 204 14.82 15.75 4.93
CA LEU A 204 14.21 14.42 4.94
C LEU A 204 15.25 13.30 4.75
N CYS A 205 16.23 13.50 3.86
CA CYS A 205 17.05 12.40 3.34
C CYS A 205 18.48 12.33 3.89
N SER A 206 19.04 13.44 4.40
CA SER A 206 20.43 13.48 4.90
C SER A 206 20.73 12.58 6.12
N PRO A 207 19.79 12.23 7.03
CA PRO A 207 20.07 11.30 8.13
C PRO A 207 20.15 9.83 7.71
N PHE A 208 19.69 9.47 6.51
CA PHE A 208 19.54 8.08 6.06
C PHE A 208 20.62 7.69 5.05
N ALA A 209 21.13 6.46 5.17
CA ALA A 209 22.15 5.94 4.27
C ALA A 209 21.53 5.35 2.98
N THR A 210 20.56 4.46 3.15
CA THR A 210 19.92 3.69 2.07
C THR A 210 18.97 4.54 1.23
N GLU A 211 18.76 4.14 -0.02
CA GLU A 211 17.79 4.78 -0.91
C GLU A 211 16.35 4.51 -0.43
N MET A 212 16.07 3.30 0.05
CA MET A 212 14.78 2.89 0.59
C MET A 212 14.30 3.77 1.75
N ASP A 213 15.16 4.07 2.73
CA ASP A 213 14.77 4.92 3.87
C ASP A 213 14.54 6.37 3.43
N LYS A 214 15.29 6.89 2.45
CA LYS A 214 15.08 8.24 1.90
C LYS A 214 13.76 8.33 1.15
N PHE A 215 13.46 7.36 0.29
CA PHE A 215 12.16 7.27 -0.37
C PHE A 215 11.00 7.12 0.63
N ARG A 216 11.21 6.35 1.70
CA ARG A 216 10.22 6.23 2.77
C ARG A 216 10.00 7.55 3.48
N ALA A 217 11.05 8.32 3.79
CA ALA A 217 10.92 9.63 4.41
C ALA A 217 10.09 10.59 3.55
N ILE A 218 10.31 10.61 2.22
CA ILE A 218 9.52 11.40 1.27
C ILE A 218 8.06 10.92 1.23
N PHE A 219 7.82 9.61 1.12
CA PHE A 219 6.49 9.00 1.11
C PHE A 219 5.68 9.35 2.37
N THR A 220 6.28 9.22 3.56
CA THR A 220 5.62 9.51 4.84
C THR A 220 5.43 11.02 5.03
N TRP A 221 6.37 11.85 4.58
CA TRP A 221 6.21 13.30 4.60
C TRP A 221 5.02 13.76 3.76
N LEU A 222 4.81 13.18 2.56
CA LEU A 222 3.67 13.48 1.69
C LEU A 222 2.33 13.17 2.38
N HIS A 223 2.24 12.02 3.07
CA HIS A 223 1.06 11.67 3.88
C HIS A 223 0.74 12.74 4.94
N HIS A 224 1.75 13.26 5.64
CA HIS A 224 1.54 14.25 6.70
C HIS A 224 1.23 15.67 6.18
N ASN A 225 1.57 16.00 4.94
CA ASN A 225 1.63 17.40 4.50
C ASN A 225 0.77 17.74 3.28
N ILE A 226 0.37 16.76 2.47
CA ILE A 226 -0.47 16.96 1.29
C ILE A 226 -1.82 16.25 1.51
N ASP A 227 -2.92 16.98 1.30
CA ASP A 227 -4.28 16.43 1.24
C ASP A 227 -4.71 16.17 -0.22
N TYR A 228 -5.64 15.24 -0.41
CA TYR A 228 -6.21 14.99 -1.73
C TYR A 228 -7.23 16.07 -2.12
N ASP A 229 -7.13 16.64 -3.34
CA ASP A 229 -8.10 17.61 -3.88
C ASP A 229 -9.40 16.93 -4.32
N ALA A 230 -10.15 16.41 -3.36
CA ALA A 230 -11.44 15.78 -3.60
C ALA A 230 -12.43 16.75 -4.25
N ALA A 231 -12.38 18.04 -3.89
CA ALA A 231 -13.28 19.06 -4.41
C ALA A 231 -13.09 19.27 -5.92
N SER A 232 -11.86 19.54 -6.38
CA SER A 232 -11.58 19.70 -7.82
C SER A 232 -11.77 18.39 -8.58
N TYR A 233 -11.44 17.25 -7.96
CA TYR A 233 -11.64 15.92 -8.55
C TYR A 233 -13.11 15.65 -8.87
N PHE A 234 -14.02 15.77 -7.88
CA PHE A 234 -15.45 15.54 -8.10
C PHE A 234 -16.14 16.65 -8.92
N ALA A 235 -15.58 17.87 -8.95
CA ALA A 235 -16.05 18.94 -9.82
C ALA A 235 -15.59 18.77 -11.29
N GLY A 236 -14.60 17.92 -11.57
CA GLY A 236 -13.97 17.83 -12.89
C GLY A 236 -13.13 19.06 -13.26
N THR A 237 -12.65 19.80 -12.25
CA THR A 237 -11.87 21.05 -12.41
C THR A 237 -10.42 20.90 -11.97
N VAL A 238 -9.90 19.68 -11.95
CA VAL A 238 -8.49 19.38 -11.66
C VAL A 238 -7.61 20.11 -12.67
N ARG A 239 -6.56 20.77 -12.16
CA ARG A 239 -5.50 21.39 -12.97
C ARG A 239 -4.18 20.69 -12.70
N ALA A 240 -3.27 20.75 -13.67
CA ALA A 240 -1.87 20.39 -13.42
C ALA A 240 -1.27 21.32 -12.36
N MET A 241 -0.41 20.74 -11.51
CA MET A 241 0.26 21.39 -10.39
C MET A 241 1.75 21.08 -10.48
N SER A 242 2.60 22.12 -10.51
CA SER A 242 4.04 21.90 -10.33
C SER A 242 4.36 21.45 -8.89
N PRO A 243 5.50 20.76 -8.64
CA PRO A 243 5.90 20.36 -7.28
C PRO A 243 5.88 21.50 -6.26
N LEU A 244 6.28 22.70 -6.69
CA LEU A 244 6.28 23.91 -5.85
C LEU A 244 4.87 24.45 -5.57
N GLU A 245 3.93 24.32 -6.51
CA GLU A 245 2.52 24.64 -6.25
C GLU A 245 1.88 23.63 -5.31
N THR A 246 2.14 22.32 -5.49
CA THR A 246 1.68 21.27 -4.59
C THR A 246 2.18 21.51 -3.16
N LEU A 247 3.48 21.80 -2.99
CA LEU A 247 4.06 22.17 -1.69
C LEU A 247 3.40 23.42 -1.09
N ARG A 248 3.10 24.45 -1.89
CA ARG A 248 2.50 25.71 -1.41
C ARG A 248 1.02 25.56 -1.05
N ALA A 249 0.27 24.77 -1.81
CA ALA A 249 -1.13 24.48 -1.54
C ALA A 249 -1.29 23.51 -0.36
N GLY A 250 -0.46 22.48 -0.28
CA GLY A 250 -0.71 21.31 0.57
C GLY A 250 -1.88 20.46 0.05
N LEU A 251 -2.18 20.54 -1.24
CA LEU A 251 -3.36 19.96 -1.86
C LEU A 251 -3.03 19.50 -3.29
N ALA A 252 -3.35 18.25 -3.65
CA ALA A 252 -3.12 17.70 -4.98
C ALA A 252 -4.04 16.52 -5.31
N VAL A 253 -4.12 16.14 -6.59
CA VAL A 253 -4.53 14.78 -6.99
C VAL A 253 -3.29 13.90 -7.21
N CYS A 254 -3.48 12.63 -7.58
CA CYS A 254 -2.42 11.64 -7.78
C CYS A 254 -1.21 12.12 -8.61
N ASP A 255 -1.44 12.82 -9.73
CA ASP A 255 -0.37 13.40 -10.56
C ASP A 255 0.56 14.35 -9.76
N GLY A 256 -0.02 15.17 -8.87
CA GLY A 256 0.73 16.10 -8.03
C GLY A 256 1.45 15.44 -6.85
N TYR A 257 0.93 14.33 -6.32
CA TYR A 257 1.65 13.48 -5.36
C TYR A 257 2.85 12.81 -6.03
N ALA A 258 2.63 12.17 -7.18
CA ALA A 258 3.66 11.43 -7.89
C ALA A 258 4.78 12.34 -8.43
N GLY A 259 4.42 13.52 -8.95
CA GLY A 259 5.40 14.52 -9.42
C GLY A 259 6.16 15.21 -8.28
N LEU A 260 5.56 15.38 -7.10
CA LEU A 260 6.27 15.93 -5.94
C LEU A 260 7.22 14.88 -5.32
N LEU A 261 6.85 13.60 -5.29
CA LEU A 261 7.76 12.52 -4.89
C LEU A 261 8.96 12.44 -5.82
N GLU A 262 8.72 12.38 -7.13
CA GLU A 262 9.75 12.33 -8.19
C GLU A 262 10.76 13.49 -8.04
N HIS A 263 10.28 14.72 -7.88
CA HIS A 263 11.17 15.87 -7.75
C HIS A 263 11.91 15.95 -6.41
N LEU A 264 11.30 15.51 -5.29
CA LEU A 264 12.03 15.41 -4.02
C LEU A 264 13.10 14.30 -4.07
N ALA A 265 12.84 13.22 -4.81
CA ALA A 265 13.79 12.15 -5.06
C ALA A 265 14.98 12.64 -5.90
N GLU A 266 14.71 13.33 -7.02
CA GLU A 266 15.71 13.99 -7.87
C GLU A 266 16.64 14.91 -7.05
N LEU A 267 16.06 15.81 -6.24
CA LEU A 267 16.81 16.71 -5.36
C LEU A 267 17.62 16.00 -4.26
N SER A 268 17.27 14.74 -3.96
CA SER A 268 17.98 13.89 -3.00
C SER A 268 19.03 12.97 -3.67
N GLY A 269 19.21 13.09 -4.99
CA GLY A 269 20.11 12.24 -5.78
C GLY A 269 19.60 10.81 -5.99
N LEU A 270 18.28 10.60 -5.85
CA LEU A 270 17.61 9.32 -6.04
C LEU A 270 17.00 9.23 -7.45
N THR A 271 16.79 8.00 -7.95
CA THR A 271 16.15 7.78 -9.27
C THR A 271 14.71 7.33 -9.10
N ALA A 272 13.77 8.12 -9.62
CA ALA A 272 12.35 7.79 -9.70
C ALA A 272 11.75 8.29 -11.01
N HIS A 273 10.69 7.62 -11.45
CA HIS A 273 9.88 7.99 -12.61
C HIS A 273 8.41 8.05 -12.21
N LYS A 274 7.72 9.13 -12.59
CA LYS A 274 6.26 9.19 -12.51
C LYS A 274 5.66 8.29 -13.59
N VAL A 275 4.89 7.30 -13.15
CA VAL A 275 4.15 6.37 -14.01
C VAL A 275 2.69 6.83 -14.08
N VAL A 276 2.13 6.81 -15.29
CA VAL A 276 0.71 7.09 -15.55
C VAL A 276 0.02 5.83 -16.07
N GLY A 277 -1.25 5.67 -15.73
CA GLY A 277 -2.01 4.49 -16.10
C GLY A 277 -3.42 4.49 -15.54
N HIS A 278 -4.03 3.30 -15.48
CA HIS A 278 -5.33 3.09 -14.86
C HIS A 278 -5.19 2.64 -13.40
N GLY A 279 -6.01 3.22 -12.52
CA GLY A 279 -6.18 2.75 -11.14
C GLY A 279 -7.61 2.21 -10.91
N LYS A 280 -7.75 1.00 -10.33
CA LYS A 280 -9.02 0.51 -9.75
C LYS A 280 -9.30 1.22 -8.42
N GLY A 281 -9.39 2.53 -8.47
CA GLY A 281 -9.59 3.43 -7.34
C GLY A 281 -11.06 3.74 -7.08
N VAL A 282 -11.30 4.89 -6.46
CA VAL A 282 -12.64 5.40 -6.17
C VAL A 282 -13.38 5.68 -7.49
N GLY A 283 -14.60 5.15 -7.62
CA GLY A 283 -15.40 5.25 -8.84
C GLY A 283 -15.23 4.09 -9.83
N PHE A 284 -14.19 3.25 -9.68
CA PHE A 284 -14.10 2.01 -10.45
C PHE A 284 -15.26 1.06 -10.10
N THR A 285 -15.90 0.51 -11.12
CA THR A 285 -16.97 -0.49 -10.99
C THR A 285 -16.59 -1.70 -11.84
N PRO A 286 -16.48 -2.91 -11.26
CA PRO A 286 -16.21 -4.12 -12.03
C PRO A 286 -17.24 -4.33 -13.14
N LEU A 287 -16.76 -4.78 -14.30
CA LEU A 287 -17.62 -5.06 -15.45
C LEU A 287 -18.41 -6.35 -15.23
N PRO A 288 -19.69 -6.43 -15.68
CA PRO A 288 -20.46 -7.67 -15.59
C PRO A 288 -19.76 -8.84 -16.30
N PRO A 289 -19.87 -10.09 -15.78
CA PRO A 289 -19.31 -11.26 -16.44
C PRO A 289 -19.72 -11.38 -17.92
N GLY A 290 -18.76 -11.66 -18.79
CA GLY A 290 -18.97 -11.74 -20.24
C GLY A 290 -18.97 -10.39 -20.97
N SER A 291 -18.74 -9.27 -20.29
CA SER A 291 -18.52 -7.97 -20.96
C SER A 291 -17.27 -7.99 -21.83
N ALA A 292 -17.29 -7.24 -22.93
CA ALA A 292 -16.08 -6.90 -23.66
C ALA A 292 -15.20 -5.96 -22.82
N ALA A 293 -13.88 -6.07 -22.95
CA ALA A 293 -12.97 -5.08 -22.37
C ALA A 293 -13.16 -3.72 -23.10
N PRO A 294 -13.20 -2.59 -22.38
CA PRO A 294 -13.14 -1.26 -22.98
C PRO A 294 -11.76 -1.02 -23.59
N GLU A 295 -11.60 0.07 -24.35
CA GLU A 295 -10.29 0.59 -24.75
C GLU A 295 -9.46 0.97 -23.51
N GLU A 296 -8.13 1.04 -23.64
CA GLU A 296 -7.23 1.47 -22.56
C GLU A 296 -7.41 2.97 -22.26
N TYR A 297 -7.52 3.35 -20.98
CA TYR A 297 -7.66 4.74 -20.54
C TYR A 297 -6.94 4.98 -19.22
N THR A 298 -6.42 6.19 -19.03
CA THR A 298 -5.69 6.57 -17.80
C THR A 298 -6.61 7.27 -16.80
N THR A 299 -6.41 6.97 -15.51
CA THR A 299 -7.17 7.53 -14.39
C THR A 299 -6.32 7.85 -13.17
N HIS A 300 -5.04 7.43 -13.15
CA HIS A 300 -4.20 7.48 -11.96
C HIS A 300 -2.71 7.64 -12.30
N ALA A 301 -1.93 8.05 -11.30
CA ALA A 301 -0.49 8.25 -11.40
C ALA A 301 0.20 7.87 -10.09
N TRP A 302 1.37 7.26 -10.20
CA TRP A 302 2.20 6.75 -9.10
C TRP A 302 3.69 6.84 -9.50
N ASN A 303 4.60 6.20 -8.76
CA ASN A 303 6.02 6.20 -9.06
C ASN A 303 6.60 4.79 -9.22
N CYS A 304 7.59 4.67 -10.11
CA CYS A 304 8.56 3.58 -10.13
C CYS A 304 9.91 4.13 -9.64
N CYS A 305 10.44 3.59 -8.55
CA CYS A 305 11.61 4.12 -7.84
C CYS A 305 12.71 3.06 -7.82
N TYR A 306 13.96 3.47 -8.08
CA TYR A 306 15.12 2.60 -7.89
C TYR A 306 15.58 2.70 -6.44
N MET A 307 15.58 1.58 -5.72
CA MET A 307 15.92 1.52 -4.29
C MET A 307 16.90 0.37 -4.04
N ASP A 308 18.10 0.72 -3.58
CA ASP A 308 19.12 -0.21 -3.07
C ASP A 308 19.41 -1.39 -4.03
N GLY A 309 19.40 -1.10 -5.33
CA GLY A 309 19.70 -2.05 -6.40
C GLY A 309 18.51 -2.56 -7.22
N ALA A 310 17.26 -2.31 -6.80
CA ALA A 310 16.05 -2.85 -7.44
C ALA A 310 14.97 -1.78 -7.70
N TRP A 311 14.18 -1.96 -8.76
CA TRP A 311 13.01 -1.13 -9.02
C TRP A 311 11.82 -1.55 -8.14
N GLN A 312 11.10 -0.57 -7.59
CA GLN A 312 9.95 -0.74 -6.70
C GLN A 312 8.82 0.19 -7.12
N LEU A 313 7.57 -0.25 -6.97
CA LEU A 313 6.37 0.56 -7.26
C LEU A 313 5.84 1.20 -5.97
N VAL A 314 5.61 2.52 -6.02
CA VAL A 314 5.18 3.31 -4.86
C VAL A 314 4.01 4.21 -5.26
N ASP A 315 2.91 4.13 -4.51
CA ASP A 315 1.78 5.08 -4.61
C ASP A 315 1.68 5.93 -3.35
N SER A 316 2.28 7.11 -3.38
CA SER A 316 2.19 8.10 -2.30
C SER A 316 0.81 8.77 -2.17
N CYS A 317 -0.01 8.73 -3.22
CA CYS A 317 -1.36 9.28 -3.20
C CYS A 317 -2.32 8.38 -2.40
N TRP A 318 -2.35 7.07 -2.71
CA TRP A 318 -3.14 6.11 -1.92
C TRP A 318 -2.45 5.77 -0.59
N GLY A 319 -1.12 5.98 -0.49
CA GLY A 319 -0.34 5.98 0.76
C GLY A 319 -0.79 7.05 1.77
N ALA A 320 -1.23 8.21 1.29
CA ALA A 320 -1.67 9.32 2.12
C ALA A 320 -3.06 9.14 2.75
N GLY A 321 -3.97 8.43 2.09
CA GLY A 321 -5.34 8.23 2.55
C GLY A 321 -6.30 7.71 1.49
N SER A 322 -7.60 7.88 1.73
CA SER A 322 -8.66 7.39 0.86
C SER A 322 -9.85 8.36 0.83
N LEU A 323 -10.62 8.37 -0.26
CA LEU A 323 -11.88 9.14 -0.30
C LEU A 323 -12.99 8.37 0.42
N ASN A 324 -13.68 9.05 1.32
CA ASN A 324 -14.89 8.59 1.99
C ASN A 324 -16.07 9.40 1.45
N GLY A 325 -16.79 8.84 0.48
CA GLY A 325 -17.74 9.59 -0.34
C GLY A 325 -17.04 10.70 -1.13
N SER A 326 -17.39 11.96 -0.86
CA SER A 326 -16.77 13.14 -1.48
C SER A 326 -15.69 13.81 -0.62
N ALA A 327 -15.37 13.27 0.56
CA ALA A 327 -14.37 13.83 1.47
C ALA A 327 -13.07 13.02 1.41
N PHE A 328 -11.92 13.69 1.59
CA PHE A 328 -10.65 13.00 1.81
C PHE A 328 -10.52 12.59 3.28
N GLU A 329 -10.26 11.31 3.53
CA GLU A 329 -9.92 10.77 4.84
C GLU A 329 -8.43 10.42 4.84
N ARG A 330 -7.63 11.32 5.42
CA ARG A 330 -6.19 11.13 5.58
C ARG A 330 -5.93 9.98 6.56
N ARG A 331 -5.26 8.94 6.08
CA ARG A 331 -4.99 7.70 6.84
C ARG A 331 -3.76 7.04 6.26
N PHE A 332 -2.70 6.91 7.06
CA PHE A 332 -1.45 6.35 6.58
C PHE A 332 -1.64 4.90 6.15
N ALA A 333 -1.25 4.61 4.91
CA ALA A 333 -1.42 3.32 4.28
C ALA A 333 -0.05 2.82 3.78
N PRO A 334 0.83 2.39 4.70
CA PRO A 334 2.23 2.10 4.40
C PRO A 334 2.43 0.93 3.43
N GLN A 335 1.42 0.09 3.20
CA GLN A 335 1.47 -0.98 2.21
C GLN A 335 1.69 -0.47 0.78
N TRP A 336 1.25 0.75 0.44
CA TRP A 336 1.48 1.33 -0.90
C TRP A 336 2.95 1.75 -1.15
N PHE A 337 3.82 1.57 -0.16
CA PHE A 337 5.27 1.66 -0.28
C PHE A 337 5.94 0.27 -0.40
N SER A 338 5.26 -0.80 0.02
CA SER A 338 5.87 -2.13 0.23
C SER A 338 5.18 -3.27 -0.51
N MET A 339 4.30 -2.95 -1.47
CA MET A 339 3.61 -3.94 -2.29
C MET A 339 4.56 -4.56 -3.32
N THR A 340 4.39 -5.85 -3.59
CA THR A 340 5.08 -6.49 -4.72
C THR A 340 4.49 -6.05 -6.06
N PRO A 341 5.22 -6.19 -7.19
CA PRO A 341 4.68 -6.03 -8.54
C PRO A 341 3.34 -6.76 -8.76
N LEU A 342 3.23 -8.02 -8.30
CA LEU A 342 2.02 -8.84 -8.42
C LEU A 342 0.83 -8.33 -7.59
N GLU A 343 1.08 -7.71 -6.43
CA GLU A 343 0.04 -7.01 -5.65
C GLU A 343 -0.38 -5.70 -6.33
N PHE A 344 0.61 -4.96 -6.82
CA PHE A 344 0.41 -3.63 -7.38
C PHE A 344 -0.42 -3.69 -8.66
N VAL A 345 -0.11 -4.65 -9.55
CA VAL A 345 -0.79 -4.82 -10.84
C VAL A 345 -2.28 -5.13 -10.71
N GLN A 346 -2.74 -5.71 -9.60
CA GLN A 346 -4.16 -6.01 -9.40
C GLN A 346 -5.03 -4.77 -9.46
N ARG A 347 -4.46 -3.62 -9.06
CA ARG A 347 -5.14 -2.33 -8.97
C ARG A 347 -4.54 -1.25 -9.85
N HIS A 348 -3.30 -1.40 -10.30
CA HIS A 348 -2.59 -0.45 -11.15
C HIS A 348 -2.20 -1.07 -12.49
N PHE A 349 -2.62 -0.46 -13.59
CA PHE A 349 -2.21 -0.87 -14.92
C PHE A 349 -1.48 0.30 -15.60
N PRO A 350 -0.14 0.26 -15.73
CA PRO A 350 0.61 1.34 -16.36
C PRO A 350 0.32 1.38 -17.87
N THR A 351 0.37 2.58 -18.46
CA THR A 351 0.28 2.73 -19.92
C THR A 351 1.45 2.04 -20.62
N ASP A 352 2.66 2.21 -20.10
CA ASP A 352 3.82 1.41 -20.49
C ASP A 352 3.93 0.17 -19.60
N ARG A 353 3.72 -1.00 -20.22
CA ARG A 353 3.72 -2.31 -19.57
C ARG A 353 5.05 -2.66 -18.91
N SER A 354 6.18 -2.05 -19.28
CA SER A 354 7.46 -2.31 -18.58
C SER A 354 7.44 -1.89 -17.12
N PHE A 355 6.62 -0.89 -16.75
CA PHE A 355 6.43 -0.49 -15.35
C PHE A 355 5.52 -1.44 -14.54
N GLN A 356 5.12 -2.59 -15.08
CA GLN A 356 4.52 -3.65 -14.26
C GLN A 356 5.56 -4.31 -13.35
N LEU A 357 6.84 -4.39 -13.77
CA LEU A 357 7.95 -5.04 -13.05
C LEU A 357 7.72 -6.53 -12.73
N ILE A 358 6.93 -7.25 -13.53
CA ILE A 358 6.64 -8.68 -13.36
C ILE A 358 7.55 -9.50 -14.29
N GLY A 359 8.30 -10.44 -13.73
CA GLY A 359 9.15 -11.37 -14.49
C GLY A 359 8.33 -12.47 -15.19
N GLU A 360 8.92 -13.13 -16.19
CA GLU A 360 8.31 -14.29 -16.85
C GLU A 360 8.11 -15.45 -15.87
N GLU A 361 9.01 -15.57 -14.88
CA GLU A 361 8.94 -16.50 -13.76
C GLU A 361 7.73 -16.28 -12.83
N ASP A 362 7.25 -15.03 -12.74
CA ASP A 362 6.13 -14.61 -11.90
C ASP A 362 4.78 -14.62 -12.64
N GLY A 363 4.77 -15.07 -13.90
CA GLY A 363 3.59 -15.12 -14.77
C GLY A 363 3.60 -14.12 -15.94
N GLY A 364 4.63 -13.28 -16.04
CA GLY A 364 4.82 -12.33 -17.13
C GLY A 364 3.91 -11.10 -17.09
N VAL A 365 3.95 -10.32 -18.17
CA VAL A 365 3.15 -9.10 -18.32
C VAL A 365 1.65 -9.42 -18.30
N VAL A 366 0.91 -8.77 -17.41
CA VAL A 366 -0.55 -8.82 -17.36
C VAL A 366 -1.10 -7.95 -18.49
N GLU A 367 -2.01 -8.48 -19.29
CA GLU A 367 -2.67 -7.72 -20.35
C GLU A 367 -3.89 -6.95 -19.88
N TRP A 368 -4.20 -5.84 -20.55
CA TRP A 368 -5.28 -4.92 -20.16
C TRP A 368 -6.61 -5.63 -19.97
N LYS A 369 -6.93 -6.56 -20.89
CA LYS A 369 -8.16 -7.35 -20.84
C LYS A 369 -8.28 -8.14 -19.54
N ASP A 370 -7.20 -8.82 -19.13
CA ASP A 370 -7.21 -9.69 -17.96
C ASP A 370 -7.21 -8.84 -16.68
N TYR A 371 -6.51 -7.70 -16.68
CA TYR A 371 -6.60 -6.70 -15.62
C TYR A 371 -8.03 -6.13 -15.47
N ILE A 372 -8.65 -5.63 -16.54
CA ILE A 372 -9.90 -4.85 -16.45
C ILE A 372 -11.14 -5.73 -16.27
N LEU A 373 -11.10 -6.97 -16.77
CA LEU A 373 -12.15 -7.98 -16.60
C LEU A 373 -11.92 -8.89 -15.38
N ALA A 374 -10.82 -8.73 -14.63
CA ALA A 374 -10.57 -9.48 -13.41
C ALA A 374 -11.79 -9.44 -12.47
N ALA A 375 -12.27 -10.62 -12.09
CA ALA A 375 -13.36 -10.75 -11.13
C ALA A 375 -12.99 -10.04 -9.82
N PRO A 376 -13.94 -9.33 -9.17
CA PRO A 376 -13.65 -8.72 -7.87
C PRO A 376 -13.30 -9.79 -6.85
N GLY A 377 -12.30 -9.52 -6.01
CA GLY A 377 -11.98 -10.37 -4.86
C GLY A 377 -13.00 -10.27 -3.72
N PRO A 378 -12.89 -11.13 -2.70
CA PRO A 378 -13.76 -11.08 -1.53
C PRO A 378 -13.60 -9.78 -0.74
N GLN A 379 -14.63 -9.45 0.04
CA GLN A 379 -14.64 -8.23 0.83
C GLN A 379 -13.72 -8.42 2.05
N LEU A 380 -12.55 -7.78 2.01
CA LEU A 380 -11.59 -7.74 3.12
C LEU A 380 -11.94 -6.60 4.09
N TYR A 381 -11.72 -6.84 5.38
CA TYR A 381 -12.02 -5.90 6.46
C TYR A 381 -10.73 -5.39 7.12
N ARG A 382 -10.81 -4.28 7.86
CA ARG A 382 -9.64 -3.64 8.50
C ARG A 382 -8.79 -4.61 9.31
N ASP A 383 -9.44 -5.45 10.11
CA ASP A 383 -8.79 -6.43 10.99
C ASP A 383 -7.94 -7.47 10.24
N PHE A 384 -8.30 -7.79 9.00
CA PHE A 384 -7.52 -8.71 8.16
C PHE A 384 -6.08 -8.19 7.94
N HIS A 385 -5.94 -6.89 7.68
CA HIS A 385 -4.64 -6.25 7.49
C HIS A 385 -3.89 -6.03 8.81
N GLU A 386 -4.61 -5.75 9.91
CA GLU A 386 -4.00 -5.64 11.26
C GLU A 386 -3.40 -6.96 11.73
N LEU A 387 -4.01 -8.10 11.38
CA LEU A 387 -3.48 -9.45 11.66
C LEU A 387 -2.38 -9.90 10.67
N ASN A 388 -1.91 -8.97 9.83
CA ASN A 388 -0.88 -9.17 8.82
C ASN A 388 -1.21 -10.26 7.78
N LEU A 389 -2.48 -10.44 7.43
CA LEU A 389 -2.90 -11.37 6.37
C LEU A 389 -2.80 -10.73 4.97
N HIS A 390 -2.65 -11.56 3.93
CA HIS A 390 -2.46 -11.12 2.54
C HIS A 390 -3.71 -11.27 1.68
N GLY A 391 -4.20 -10.17 1.11
CA GLY A 391 -5.46 -10.14 0.36
C GLY A 391 -5.47 -11.08 -0.83
N ASP A 392 -4.40 -11.06 -1.60
CA ASP A 392 -4.30 -11.76 -2.89
C ASP A 392 -4.09 -13.27 -2.72
N THR A 393 -3.68 -13.70 -1.51
CA THR A 393 -3.58 -15.12 -1.17
C THR A 393 -4.92 -15.70 -0.72
N VAL A 394 -5.93 -14.86 -0.46
CA VAL A 394 -7.23 -15.33 0.03
C VAL A 394 -7.84 -16.25 -1.01
N GLN A 395 -8.21 -17.46 -0.59
CA GLN A 395 -8.98 -18.39 -1.40
C GLN A 395 -10.35 -18.65 -0.76
N PRO A 396 -11.43 -18.80 -1.56
CA PRO A 396 -11.50 -18.51 -2.99
C PRO A 396 -11.19 -17.04 -3.31
N GLY A 397 -10.38 -16.80 -4.35
CA GLY A 397 -9.92 -15.45 -4.73
C GLY A 397 -10.99 -14.55 -5.35
N THR A 398 -12.19 -15.08 -5.60
CA THR A 398 -13.36 -14.34 -6.10
C THR A 398 -14.28 -13.89 -4.97
N LYS A 399 -15.01 -12.80 -5.19
CA LYS A 399 -16.05 -12.30 -4.27
C LYS A 399 -17.17 -13.31 -4.01
N GLU A 400 -17.45 -14.12 -5.01
CA GLU A 400 -18.61 -14.99 -5.09
C GLU A 400 -18.19 -16.46 -4.98
N VAL A 401 -19.01 -17.24 -4.26
CA VAL A 401 -18.88 -18.69 -4.06
C VAL A 401 -20.23 -19.37 -4.32
N HIS A 402 -20.24 -20.60 -4.80
CA HIS A 402 -21.47 -21.26 -5.26
C HIS A 402 -22.14 -22.10 -4.17
N ALA A 403 -23.45 -21.88 -3.97
CA ALA A 403 -24.27 -22.73 -3.10
C ALA A 403 -24.24 -24.20 -3.53
N GLY A 404 -24.38 -25.11 -2.56
CA GLY A 404 -24.43 -26.55 -2.83
C GLY A 404 -23.06 -27.19 -3.12
N THR A 405 -21.97 -26.45 -2.97
CA THR A 405 -20.60 -26.93 -3.17
C THR A 405 -19.83 -26.96 -1.86
N THR A 406 -18.79 -27.79 -1.76
CA THR A 406 -17.78 -27.67 -0.71
C THR A 406 -16.63 -26.84 -1.26
N ALA A 407 -16.35 -25.71 -0.60
CA ALA A 407 -15.24 -24.82 -0.96
C ALA A 407 -14.14 -24.91 0.10
N THR A 408 -12.88 -24.83 -0.33
CA THR A 408 -11.74 -24.70 0.56
C THR A 408 -11.32 -23.24 0.63
N PHE A 409 -11.42 -22.69 1.84
CA PHE A 409 -11.05 -21.33 2.16
C PHE A 409 -9.64 -21.31 2.71
N CYS A 410 -8.79 -20.40 2.25
CA CYS A 410 -7.41 -20.31 2.69
C CYS A 410 -6.95 -18.86 2.90
N VAL A 411 -6.02 -18.64 3.83
CA VAL A 411 -5.35 -17.34 4.08
C VAL A 411 -3.88 -17.55 4.45
N TRP A 412 -3.03 -16.57 4.11
CA TRP A 412 -1.61 -16.53 4.44
C TRP A 412 -1.23 -15.19 5.07
N LYS A 413 -0.07 -15.15 5.74
CA LYS A 413 0.57 -13.90 6.16
C LYS A 413 1.05 -13.10 4.96
N ARG A 414 1.18 -11.78 5.11
CA ARG A 414 1.63 -10.86 4.05
C ARG A 414 3.09 -11.05 3.62
N CYS A 415 3.87 -11.78 4.42
CA CYS A 415 5.25 -12.14 4.13
C CYS A 415 5.59 -13.46 4.85
N GLU A 416 6.46 -14.27 4.25
CA GLU A 416 6.98 -15.53 4.80
C GLU A 416 7.76 -15.37 6.11
N HIS A 417 8.41 -14.21 6.32
CA HIS A 417 9.15 -13.90 7.54
C HIS A 417 8.25 -13.70 8.78
N MET A 418 6.93 -13.64 8.61
CA MET A 418 5.99 -13.42 9.71
C MET A 418 5.59 -14.73 10.36
N SER A 419 5.62 -14.76 11.70
CA SER A 419 5.34 -16.00 12.42
C SER A 419 3.98 -16.59 12.09
N THR A 420 4.01 -17.89 11.83
CA THR A 420 2.86 -18.75 11.64
C THR A 420 2.72 -19.80 12.75
N ALA A 421 3.51 -19.65 13.82
CA ALA A 421 3.42 -20.44 15.04
C ALA A 421 2.07 -20.22 15.74
N GLU A 422 1.63 -21.17 16.56
CA GLU A 422 0.29 -21.15 17.17
C GLU A 422 0.20 -20.03 18.22
N GLU A 423 1.25 -19.89 19.02
CA GLU A 423 1.47 -18.87 20.06
C GLU A 423 1.40 -17.41 19.54
N ASP A 424 1.77 -17.18 18.28
CA ASP A 424 1.87 -15.86 17.65
C ASP A 424 0.59 -15.47 16.87
N ASN A 425 -0.48 -16.26 16.96
CA ASN A 425 -1.64 -16.12 16.10
C ASN A 425 -2.98 -16.34 16.84
N TYR A 426 -4.05 -15.88 16.19
CA TYR A 426 -5.42 -16.20 16.57
C TYR A 426 -5.92 -17.42 15.78
N ILE A 427 -6.90 -18.14 16.35
CA ILE A 427 -7.65 -19.15 15.59
C ILE A 427 -8.55 -18.46 14.57
N TYR A 428 -8.35 -18.80 13.30
CA TYR A 428 -9.20 -18.39 12.20
C TYR A 428 -10.36 -19.37 12.01
N VAL A 429 -11.57 -18.87 11.74
CA VAL A 429 -12.79 -19.68 11.64
C VAL A 429 -13.63 -19.22 10.47
N VAL A 430 -13.93 -20.14 9.55
CA VAL A 430 -14.94 -19.95 8.50
C VAL A 430 -16.31 -20.20 9.13
N ALA A 431 -17.24 -19.28 8.94
CA ALA A 431 -18.64 -19.48 9.31
C ALA A 431 -19.57 -19.30 8.11
N THR A 432 -20.60 -20.13 8.08
CA THR A 432 -21.58 -20.25 6.99
C THR A 432 -22.96 -19.82 7.48
N ALA A 433 -23.89 -19.57 6.54
CA ALA A 433 -25.20 -18.99 6.85
C ALA A 433 -26.14 -19.90 7.66
N ASP A 434 -25.89 -21.21 7.69
CA ASP A 434 -26.56 -22.20 8.53
C ASP A 434 -26.03 -22.25 9.98
N GLY A 435 -24.98 -21.49 10.28
CA GLY A 435 -24.37 -21.39 11.60
C GLY A 435 -23.23 -22.38 11.86
N GLU A 436 -22.81 -23.18 10.87
CA GLU A 436 -21.59 -23.97 10.99
C GLU A 436 -20.37 -23.05 11.19
N ARG A 437 -19.38 -23.53 11.95
CA ARG A 437 -18.13 -22.83 12.25
C ARG A 437 -16.97 -23.80 12.15
N VAL A 438 -16.26 -23.75 11.03
CA VAL A 438 -15.12 -24.63 10.72
C VAL A 438 -13.84 -23.87 11.03
N PRO A 439 -13.08 -24.24 12.09
CA PRO A 439 -11.79 -23.63 12.35
C PRO A 439 -10.77 -24.05 11.29
N MET A 440 -9.90 -23.14 10.90
CA MET A 440 -8.84 -23.41 9.93
C MET A 440 -7.65 -24.12 10.58
N GLU A 441 -7.06 -25.05 9.85
CA GLU A 441 -5.83 -25.74 10.25
C GLU A 441 -4.65 -25.23 9.43
N ARG A 442 -3.42 -25.43 9.91
CA ARG A 442 -2.21 -25.14 9.14
C ARG A 442 -2.14 -26.06 7.92
N ASN A 443 -1.80 -25.50 6.75
CA ASN A 443 -1.61 -26.26 5.51
C ASN A 443 -0.14 -26.38 5.12
N ASP A 444 0.16 -27.36 4.26
CA ASP A 444 1.52 -27.66 3.79
C ASP A 444 2.16 -26.47 3.03
N SER A 445 1.33 -25.58 2.48
CA SER A 445 1.74 -24.35 1.78
C SER A 445 2.03 -23.18 2.74
N GLY A 446 2.16 -23.41 4.04
CA GLY A 446 2.53 -22.38 5.01
C GLY A 446 1.41 -21.39 5.39
N GLY A 447 0.16 -21.66 5.00
CA GLY A 447 -1.02 -20.86 5.32
C GLY A 447 -1.96 -21.59 6.29
N TRP A 448 -3.19 -21.07 6.39
CA TRP A 448 -4.30 -21.74 7.06
C TRP A 448 -5.38 -22.10 6.02
N SER A 449 -6.05 -23.24 6.21
CA SER A 449 -7.17 -23.68 5.36
C SER A 449 -8.31 -24.33 6.14
N ALA A 450 -9.54 -24.14 5.67
CA ALA A 450 -10.71 -24.92 6.09
C ALA A 450 -11.58 -25.25 4.86
N SER A 451 -12.04 -26.47 4.75
CA SER A 451 -13.09 -26.84 3.79
C SER A 451 -14.45 -26.80 4.48
N ALA A 452 -15.39 -26.04 3.92
CA ALA A 452 -16.75 -25.91 4.43
C ALA A 452 -17.77 -26.11 3.29
N TYR A 453 -18.92 -26.68 3.61
CA TYR A 453 -20.06 -26.73 2.69
C TYR A 453 -20.68 -25.33 2.59
N VAL A 454 -21.04 -24.90 1.40
CA VAL A 454 -21.65 -23.58 1.14
C VAL A 454 -23.17 -23.75 1.09
N PRO A 455 -23.92 -23.42 2.16
CA PRO A 455 -25.38 -23.50 2.15
C PRO A 455 -25.99 -22.45 1.21
N SER A 456 -27.21 -22.70 0.74
CA SER A 456 -27.93 -21.76 -0.12
C SER A 456 -28.42 -20.53 0.64
N GLY A 457 -28.00 -19.35 0.20
CA GLY A 457 -28.40 -18.05 0.76
C GLY A 457 -27.54 -17.58 1.93
N GLY A 458 -27.43 -16.26 2.08
CA GLY A 458 -26.54 -15.61 3.05
C GLY A 458 -25.13 -15.40 2.49
N ASP A 459 -24.15 -15.32 3.39
CA ASP A 459 -22.73 -15.09 3.08
C ASP A 459 -21.88 -16.17 3.76
N VAL A 460 -20.68 -16.42 3.24
CA VAL A 460 -19.61 -17.10 3.98
C VAL A 460 -18.65 -16.05 4.52
N SER A 461 -18.24 -16.18 5.78
CA SER A 461 -17.46 -15.18 6.49
C SER A 461 -16.27 -15.80 7.21
N LEU A 462 -15.11 -15.16 7.15
CA LEU A 462 -13.92 -15.52 7.93
C LEU A 462 -13.79 -14.61 9.16
N TYR A 463 -13.50 -15.21 10.31
CA TYR A 463 -13.27 -14.51 11.57
C TYR A 463 -11.93 -14.90 12.19
N ALA A 464 -11.36 -14.00 13.00
CA ALA A 464 -10.44 -14.36 14.07
C ALA A 464 -11.21 -14.44 15.38
N VAL A 465 -10.99 -15.50 16.16
CA VAL A 465 -11.47 -15.59 17.55
C VAL A 465 -10.57 -14.70 18.41
N THR A 466 -11.08 -13.63 19.00
CA THR A 466 -10.24 -12.65 19.73
C THR A 466 -10.28 -12.80 21.23
N THR A 467 -11.40 -13.23 21.81
CA THR A 467 -11.48 -13.50 23.25
C THR A 467 -12.23 -14.80 23.52
N MET A 468 -11.95 -15.40 24.67
CA MET A 468 -12.72 -16.51 25.23
C MET A 468 -13.04 -16.24 26.70
N THR A 469 -14.21 -16.67 27.18
CA THR A 469 -14.51 -16.57 28.62
C THR A 469 -13.82 -17.69 29.40
N GLU A 470 -13.10 -17.36 30.45
CA GLU A 470 -12.56 -18.31 31.43
C GLU A 470 -13.35 -18.21 32.74
N ARG A 471 -13.53 -19.34 33.44
CA ARG A 471 -14.20 -19.37 34.73
C ARG A 471 -13.19 -19.04 35.83
N THR A 472 -13.45 -18.01 36.61
CA THR A 472 -12.57 -17.62 37.72
C THR A 472 -12.70 -18.59 38.89
N LEU A 473 -11.66 -18.67 39.73
CA LEU A 473 -11.66 -19.50 40.95
C LEU A 473 -12.79 -19.13 41.94
N LEU A 474 -13.35 -17.93 41.81
CA LEU A 474 -14.46 -17.41 42.63
C LEU A 474 -15.84 -17.59 41.98
N GLY A 475 -15.94 -18.35 40.88
CA GLY A 475 -17.21 -18.70 40.22
C GLY A 475 -17.75 -17.67 39.22
N GLY A 476 -16.99 -16.61 38.92
CA GLY A 476 -17.31 -15.67 37.84
C GLY A 476 -16.81 -16.13 36.47
N ALA A 477 -17.02 -15.30 35.45
CA ALA A 477 -16.41 -15.47 34.13
C ALA A 477 -15.72 -14.17 33.71
N THR A 478 -14.52 -14.29 33.13
CA THR A 478 -13.72 -13.17 32.60
C THR A 478 -13.34 -13.46 31.16
N GLU A 479 -13.44 -12.49 30.27
CA GLU A 479 -12.85 -12.59 28.93
C GLU A 479 -11.33 -12.50 29.04
N VAL A 480 -10.64 -13.43 28.38
CA VAL A 480 -9.19 -13.40 28.16
C VAL A 480 -8.93 -13.32 26.66
N ASP A 481 -7.78 -12.76 26.30
CA ASP A 481 -7.27 -12.77 24.94
C ASP A 481 -7.13 -14.23 24.43
N ALA A 482 -7.59 -14.48 23.20
CA ALA A 482 -7.49 -15.78 22.54
C ALA A 482 -6.24 -15.90 21.65
N HIS A 483 -5.35 -14.91 21.64
CA HIS A 483 -4.04 -14.98 21.00
C HIS A 483 -3.22 -16.13 21.61
N GLY A 484 -2.59 -16.94 20.76
CA GLY A 484 -1.86 -18.15 21.20
C GLY A 484 -2.75 -19.29 21.69
N CYS A 485 -4.06 -19.22 21.52
CA CYS A 485 -4.97 -20.29 21.92
C CYS A 485 -4.90 -21.47 20.94
N SER A 486 -4.57 -22.66 21.44
CA SER A 486 -4.46 -23.83 20.56
C SER A 486 -5.76 -24.25 19.90
N LEU A 487 -5.67 -24.84 18.70
CA LEU A 487 -6.84 -25.39 18.00
C LEU A 487 -7.58 -26.44 18.83
N LYS A 488 -6.86 -27.20 19.66
CA LYS A 488 -7.42 -28.15 20.64
C LYS A 488 -8.16 -27.43 21.78
N ALA A 489 -7.61 -26.33 22.30
CA ALA A 489 -8.28 -25.51 23.31
C ALA A 489 -9.55 -24.85 22.76
N TYR A 490 -9.52 -24.30 21.54
CA TYR A 490 -10.69 -23.82 20.83
C TYR A 490 -11.76 -24.89 20.69
N ARG A 491 -11.43 -26.07 20.14
CA ARG A 491 -12.37 -27.21 19.99
C ARG A 491 -13.00 -27.63 21.32
N ASN A 492 -12.23 -27.61 22.41
CA ASN A 492 -12.75 -27.91 23.75
C ASN A 492 -13.68 -26.82 24.31
N ALA A 493 -13.52 -25.57 23.86
CA ALA A 493 -14.26 -24.39 24.30
C ALA A 493 -15.58 -24.16 23.54
N VAL A 494 -15.68 -24.61 22.28
CA VAL A 494 -16.91 -24.50 21.47
C VAL A 494 -18.11 -25.07 22.23
N GLY A 495 -19.20 -24.29 22.29
CA GLY A 495 -20.43 -24.63 23.02
C GLY A 495 -20.34 -24.57 24.55
N LYS A 496 -19.20 -24.19 25.13
CA LYS A 496 -18.98 -24.14 26.60
C LYS A 496 -18.48 -22.81 27.13
N LYS A 497 -17.71 -22.07 26.32
CA LYS A 497 -17.21 -20.72 26.62
C LYS A 497 -17.87 -19.70 25.69
N GLY A 498 -18.12 -18.49 26.18
CA GLY A 498 -18.38 -17.34 25.33
C GLY A 498 -17.13 -16.95 24.54
N MET A 499 -17.32 -16.36 23.37
CA MET A 499 -16.22 -15.97 22.46
C MET A 499 -16.58 -14.68 21.73
N SER A 500 -15.60 -13.78 21.57
CA SER A 500 -15.70 -12.61 20.68
C SER A 500 -14.88 -12.84 19.40
N PHE A 501 -15.27 -12.13 18.33
CA PHE A 501 -14.74 -12.35 16.99
C PHE A 501 -14.44 -11.03 16.28
N LYS A 502 -13.30 -10.94 15.59
CA LYS A 502 -13.02 -9.92 14.58
C LYS A 502 -13.42 -10.44 13.21
N PHE A 503 -14.11 -9.62 12.41
CA PHE A 503 -14.55 -9.97 11.07
C PHE A 503 -13.42 -9.69 10.07
N LEU A 504 -13.01 -10.68 9.26
CA LEU A 504 -11.83 -10.58 8.40
C LEU A 504 -12.17 -10.53 6.91
N VAL A 505 -12.99 -11.48 6.43
CA VAL A 505 -13.31 -11.66 5.00
C VAL A 505 -14.77 -12.05 4.82
N LYS A 506 -15.41 -11.57 3.75
CA LYS A 506 -16.75 -11.99 3.33
C LYS A 506 -16.78 -12.39 1.85
N TRP A 507 -17.39 -13.55 1.60
CA TRP A 507 -17.83 -14.01 0.28
C TRP A 507 -19.35 -14.00 0.20
N THR A 508 -19.88 -13.59 -0.93
CA THR A 508 -21.33 -13.68 -1.22
C THR A 508 -21.63 -15.03 -1.85
N VAL A 509 -22.71 -15.68 -1.38
CA VAL A 509 -23.16 -16.94 -1.97
C VAL A 509 -24.07 -16.68 -3.18
N LEU A 510 -23.82 -17.38 -4.28
CA LEU A 510 -24.66 -17.46 -5.49
C LEU A 510 -25.52 -18.73 -5.50
#